data_AF-A0A0B2PNA7-F1
#
_entry.id   AF-A0A0B2PNA7-F1
#
_cell.length_a   1.000
_cell.length_b   1.000
_cell.length_c   1.000
_cell.angle_alpha   90.00
_cell.angle_beta   90.00
_cell.angle_gamma   90.00
#
_symmetry.space_group_name_H-M   'P 1'
#
loop_
_entity.id
_entity.type
_entity.pdbx_description
1 polymer ?
#
loop_
_entity_poly.entity_id
_entity_poly.type
_entity_poly.pdbx_seq_one_letter_code
_entity_poly.pdbx_strand_id
1 'polypeptide(L)'
;MPPPSAICHLHRAVLLALVGEVGELSEILQWKGEVAKGLPNWSSDDKEHLEEELSDVLLYLVRLADVCGLDLGQAALTKIVKNAQKYPVTSTNHTSNSTYN
;
A
#
# COMPACT_ATOMS: atom_id res chain seq x y z
N MET A 1 16.52 -8.86 27.42
CA MET A 1 15.25 -9.22 26.77
C MET A 1 14.13 -8.48 27.51
N PRO A 2 13.33 -7.63 26.84
CA PRO A 2 12.26 -6.89 27.50
C PRO A 2 11.13 -7.84 27.97
N PRO A 3 10.35 -7.45 29.01
CA PRO A 3 9.28 -8.30 29.53
C PRO A 3 8.15 -8.50 28.51
N PRO A 4 7.42 -9.64 28.55
CA PRO A 4 6.34 -9.97 27.59
C PRO A 4 5.25 -8.89 27.48
N SER A 5 4.98 -8.17 28.56
CA SER A 5 4.04 -7.05 28.59
C SER A 5 4.52 -5.85 27.75
N ALA A 6 5.81 -5.51 27.82
CA ALA A 6 6.38 -4.38 27.07
C ALA A 6 6.37 -4.62 25.55
N ILE A 7 6.57 -5.87 25.14
CA ILE A 7 6.46 -6.30 23.73
C ILE A 7 5.03 -6.07 23.21
N CYS A 8 4.03 -6.45 24.00
CA CYS A 8 2.61 -6.36 23.64
C CYS A 8 2.09 -4.91 23.57
N HIS A 9 2.71 -3.97 24.30
CA HIS A 9 2.40 -2.54 24.18
C HIS A 9 3.02 -1.92 22.93
N LEU A 10 4.24 -2.34 22.56
CA LEU A 10 4.93 -1.85 21.37
C LEU A 10 4.20 -2.21 20.07
N HIS A 11 3.72 -3.46 19.94
CA HIS A 11 2.96 -3.89 18.77
C HIS A 11 1.70 -3.06 18.53
N ARG A 12 0.94 -2.80 19.59
CA ARG A 12 -0.30 -2.02 19.53
C ARG A 12 -0.02 -0.56 19.23
N ALA A 13 1.04 0.01 19.82
CA ALA A 13 1.42 1.40 19.56
C ALA A 13 1.81 1.61 18.09
N VAL A 14 2.64 0.72 17.52
CA VAL A 14 3.05 0.80 16.11
C VAL A 14 1.84 0.59 15.17
N LEU A 15 0.94 -0.33 15.50
CA LEU A 15 -0.29 -0.52 14.73
C LEU A 15 -1.19 0.72 14.74
N LEU A 16 -1.35 1.38 15.90
CA LEU A 16 -2.16 2.59 16.01
C LEU A 16 -1.54 3.76 15.24
N ALA A 17 -0.21 3.89 15.26
CA ALA A 17 0.49 4.88 14.44
C ALA A 17 0.24 4.64 12.95
N LEU A 18 0.40 3.39 12.47
CA LEU A 18 0.08 3.01 11.09
C LEU A 18 -1.35 3.38 10.69
N VAL A 19 -2.33 3.16 11.58
CA VAL A 19 -3.73 3.53 11.31
C VAL A 19 -3.90 5.05 11.23
N GLY A 20 -3.14 5.82 12.01
CA GLY A 20 -3.07 7.28 11.93
C GLY A 20 -2.64 7.73 10.54
N GLU A 21 -1.47 7.27 10.08
CA GLU A 21 -0.92 7.66 8.77
C GLU A 21 -1.84 7.23 7.60
N VAL A 22 -2.49 6.06 7.71
CA VAL A 22 -3.50 5.65 6.72
C VAL A 22 -4.72 6.58 6.74
N GLY A 23 -5.07 7.14 7.89
CA GLY A 23 -6.11 8.16 8.04
C GLY A 23 -5.72 9.45 7.32
N GLU A 24 -4.52 9.97 7.58
CA GLU A 24 -3.99 11.18 6.93
C GLU A 24 -3.91 11.00 5.39
N LEU A 25 -3.36 9.87 4.93
CA LEU A 25 -3.39 9.48 3.52
C LEU A 25 -4.81 9.45 2.93
N SER A 26 -5.79 8.97 3.70
CA SER A 26 -7.19 8.91 3.27
C SER A 26 -7.79 10.31 3.13
N GLU A 27 -7.44 11.25 4.01
CA GLU A 27 -7.92 12.64 3.95
C GLU A 27 -7.45 13.34 2.67
N ILE A 28 -6.20 13.11 2.26
CA ILE A 28 -5.65 13.63 1.00
C ILE A 28 -6.48 13.17 -0.21
N LEU A 29 -6.88 11.89 -0.22
CA LEU A 29 -7.60 11.30 -1.35
C LEU A 29 -9.12 11.51 -1.27
N GLN A 30 -9.71 11.71 -0.09
CA GLN A 30 -11.15 11.80 0.12
C GLN A 30 -11.81 12.89 -0.73
N TRP A 31 -11.12 14.01 -0.95
CA TRP A 31 -11.66 15.17 -1.67
C TRP A 31 -11.25 15.21 -3.14
N LYS A 32 -10.43 14.24 -3.58
CA LYS A 32 -9.98 14.13 -4.96
C LYS A 32 -10.89 13.09 -5.63
N GLY A 33 -11.67 13.50 -6.63
CA GLY A 33 -12.60 12.63 -7.35
C GLY A 33 -11.90 11.49 -8.11
N GLU A 34 -12.14 11.35 -9.40
CA GLU A 34 -11.37 10.37 -10.18
C GLU A 34 -9.90 10.80 -10.30
N VAL A 35 -9.03 10.15 -9.54
CA VAL A 35 -7.59 10.40 -9.56
C VAL A 35 -6.96 9.67 -10.74
N ALA A 36 -6.66 10.42 -11.81
CA ALA A 36 -5.94 9.88 -12.97
C ALA A 36 -4.49 9.53 -12.61
N LYS A 37 -3.96 8.48 -13.25
CA LYS A 37 -2.55 8.08 -13.11
C LYS A 37 -1.64 9.26 -13.45
N GLY A 38 -0.63 9.50 -12.62
CA GLY A 38 0.33 10.59 -12.80
C GLY A 38 -0.11 11.94 -12.21
N LEU A 39 -1.29 12.01 -11.59
CA LEU A 39 -1.74 13.18 -10.82
C LEU A 39 -1.61 14.51 -11.60
N PRO A 40 -2.14 14.60 -12.85
CA PRO A 40 -1.90 15.76 -13.71
C PRO A 40 -2.48 17.08 -13.17
N ASN A 41 -3.52 17.01 -12.36
CA ASN A 41 -4.23 18.16 -11.80
C ASN A 41 -3.82 18.49 -10.35
N TRP A 42 -2.74 17.89 -9.86
CA TRP A 42 -2.27 18.09 -8.49
C TRP A 42 -1.14 19.11 -8.48
N SER A 43 -1.12 19.97 -7.46
CA SER A 43 0.00 20.89 -7.21
C SER A 43 1.27 20.12 -6.84
N SER A 44 2.42 20.79 -6.82
CA SER A 44 3.66 20.24 -6.24
C SER A 44 3.44 19.80 -4.79
N ASP A 45 2.82 20.67 -4.02
CA ASP A 45 2.67 20.51 -2.58
C ASP A 45 1.70 19.35 -2.26
N ASP A 46 0.63 19.18 -3.05
CA ASP A 46 -0.27 18.03 -2.92
C ASP A 46 0.46 16.70 -3.20
N LYS A 47 1.43 16.70 -4.13
CA LYS A 47 2.20 15.50 -4.49
C LYS A 47 3.24 15.17 -3.45
N GLU A 48 3.92 16.19 -2.92
CA GLU A 48 4.88 16.06 -1.83
C GLU A 48 4.18 15.50 -0.59
N HIS A 49 3.04 16.09 -0.20
CA HIS A 49 2.28 15.62 0.94
C HIS A 49 1.78 14.17 0.75
N LEU A 50 1.31 13.80 -0.46
CA LEU A 50 0.96 12.41 -0.75
C LEU A 50 2.17 11.46 -0.65
N GLU A 51 3.35 11.90 -1.09
CA GLU A 51 4.58 11.11 -1.02
C GLU A 51 5.03 10.90 0.43
N GLU A 52 4.90 11.92 1.28
CA GLU A 52 5.16 11.85 2.72
C GLU A 52 4.24 10.83 3.39
N GLU A 53 2.92 10.96 3.25
CA GLU A 53 1.97 10.04 3.89
C GLU A 53 2.12 8.59 3.41
N LEU A 54 2.39 8.39 2.11
CA LEU A 54 2.69 7.05 1.58
C LEU A 54 3.97 6.47 2.18
N SER A 55 4.97 7.32 2.39
CA SER A 55 6.24 6.92 2.99
C SER A 55 6.08 6.56 4.46
N ASP A 56 5.29 7.32 5.22
CA ASP A 56 5.03 7.05 6.63
C ASP A 56 4.25 5.75 6.82
N VAL A 57 3.21 5.51 6.00
CA VAL A 57 2.51 4.21 5.96
C VAL A 57 3.49 3.05 5.71
N LEU A 58 4.41 3.20 4.75
CA LEU A 58 5.41 2.19 4.44
C LEU A 58 6.36 1.96 5.62
N LEU A 59 6.88 3.03 6.22
CA LEU A 59 7.84 2.95 7.33
C LEU A 59 7.23 2.30 8.56
N TYR A 60 5.99 2.66 8.92
CA TYR A 60 5.30 2.00 10.03
C TYR A 60 4.94 0.55 9.72
N LEU A 61 4.62 0.20 8.47
CA LEU A 61 4.40 -1.20 8.08
C LEU A 61 5.68 -2.03 8.21
N VAL A 62 6.81 -1.51 7.74
CA VAL A 62 8.13 -2.15 7.89
C VAL A 62 8.46 -2.31 9.37
N ARG A 63 8.24 -1.26 10.17
CA ARG A 63 8.47 -1.31 11.61
C ARG A 63 7.56 -2.32 12.29
N LEU A 64 6.29 -2.41 11.89
CA LEU A 64 5.33 -3.38 12.40
C LEU A 64 5.77 -4.82 12.10
N ALA A 65 6.29 -5.08 10.90
CA ALA A 65 6.82 -6.39 10.54
C ALA A 65 8.05 -6.75 11.38
N ASP A 66 8.97 -5.80 11.58
CA ASP A 66 10.16 -5.96 12.42
C ASP A 66 9.79 -6.30 13.87
N VAL A 67 8.88 -5.54 14.49
CA VAL A 67 8.44 -5.85 15.87
C VAL A 67 7.68 -7.18 15.97
N CYS A 68 7.01 -7.62 14.90
CA CYS A 68 6.36 -8.93 14.82
C CYS A 68 7.34 -10.08 14.50
N GLY A 69 8.61 -9.79 14.18
CA GLY A 69 9.59 -10.79 13.76
C GLY A 69 9.29 -11.40 12.38
N LEU A 70 8.68 -10.63 11.48
CA LEU A 70 8.31 -11.07 10.14
C LEU A 70 9.27 -10.51 9.09
N ASP A 71 9.72 -11.37 8.16
CA ASP A 71 10.35 -10.92 6.93
C ASP A 71 9.28 -10.44 5.95
N LEU A 72 9.05 -9.13 5.94
CA LEU A 72 8.06 -8.49 5.08
C LEU A 72 8.38 -8.67 3.59
N GLY A 73 9.67 -8.67 3.21
CA GLY A 73 10.09 -8.84 1.82
C GLY A 73 9.74 -10.23 1.30
N GLN A 74 10.08 -11.26 2.06
CA GLN A 74 9.73 -12.64 1.72
C GLN A 74 8.21 -12.88 1.74
N ALA A 75 7.50 -12.27 2.68
CA ALA A 75 6.04 -12.32 2.74
C ALA A 75 5.39 -11.68 1.50
N ALA A 76 5.90 -10.52 1.05
CA ALA A 76 5.43 -9.84 -0.15
C ALA A 76 5.66 -10.68 -1.42
N LEU A 77 6.87 -11.25 -1.59
CA LEU A 77 7.17 -12.14 -2.72
C LEU A 77 6.24 -13.36 -2.76
N THR A 78 6.02 -14.00 -1.61
CA THR A 78 5.09 -15.13 -1.49
C THR A 78 3.67 -14.73 -1.85
N LYS A 79 3.25 -13.51 -1.48
CA LYS A 79 1.93 -12.97 -1.77
C LYS A 79 1.73 -12.69 -3.26
N ILE A 80 2.76 -12.22 -3.97
CA ILE A 80 2.72 -12.01 -5.43
C ILE A 80 2.43 -13.33 -6.16
N VAL A 81 3.14 -14.41 -5.81
CA VAL A 81 2.91 -15.74 -6.40
C VAL A 81 1.49 -16.24 -6.13
N LYS A 82 1.00 -16.08 -4.90
CA LYS A 82 -0.39 -16.44 -4.54
C LYS A 82 -1.43 -15.60 -5.29
N ASN A 83 -1.17 -14.30 -5.49
CA ASN A 83 -2.06 -13.43 -6.23
C ASN A 83 -2.13 -13.81 -7.71
N ALA A 84 -1.01 -14.20 -8.33
CA ALA A 84 -0.99 -14.66 -9.72
C ALA A 84 -1.84 -15.93 -9.93
N GLN A 85 -1.88 -16.83 -8.94
CA GLN A 85 -2.75 -18.00 -8.97
C GLN A 85 -4.24 -17.64 -8.79
N LYS A 86 -4.53 -16.66 -7.93
CA LYS A 86 -5.90 -16.23 -7.63
C LYS A 86 -6.52 -15.39 -8.74
N TYR A 87 -5.70 -14.58 -9.43
CA TYR A 87 -6.09 -13.69 -10.52
C TYR A 87 -5.24 -14.00 -11.75
N PRO A 88 -5.51 -15.12 -12.45
CA PRO A 88 -4.82 -15.41 -13.69
C PRO A 88 -5.12 -14.30 -14.70
N VAL A 89 -4.09 -13.88 -15.42
CA VAL A 89 -4.24 -12.91 -16.51
C VAL A 89 -4.98 -13.65 -17.64
N THR A 90 -6.31 -13.55 -17.66
CA THR A 90 -7.08 -14.02 -18.80
C THR A 90 -6.63 -13.19 -19.99
N SER A 91 -5.97 -13.81 -20.97
CA SER A 91 -5.67 -13.19 -22.25
C SER A 91 -6.98 -12.64 -22.81
N THR A 92 -7.18 -11.33 -22.73
CA THR A 92 -8.18 -10.65 -23.53
C THR A 92 -7.67 -10.74 -24.96
N ASN A 93 -8.06 -11.82 -25.64
CA ASN A 93 -7.96 -11.92 -27.08
C ASN A 93 -8.76 -10.76 -27.67
N HIS A 94 -8.11 -9.62 -27.89
CA HIS A 94 -8.58 -8.64 -28.86
C HIS A 94 -8.55 -9.34 -30.21
N THR A 95 -9.64 -10.02 -30.57
CA THR A 95 -9.91 -10.40 -31.95
C THR A 95 -10.08 -9.09 -32.70
N SER A 96 -8.99 -8.61 -33.31
CA SER A 96 -9.03 -7.61 -34.36
C SER A 96 -9.79 -8.22 -35.55
N ASN A 97 -11.12 -8.09 -35.54
CA ASN A 97 -11.93 -8.33 -36.72
C ASN A 97 -11.62 -7.21 -37.72
N SER A 98 -10.53 -7.39 -38.46
CA SER A 98 -10.27 -6.65 -39.69
C SER A 98 -11.18 -7.22 -40.78
N THR A 99 -12.43 -6.78 -40.80
CA THR A 99 -13.30 -6.91 -41.98
C THR A 99 -13.72 -5.51 -42.39
N TYR A 100 -12.92 -4.88 -43.23
CA TYR A 100 -13.39 -3.84 -44.14
C TYR A 100 -13.74 -4.53 -45.45
N ASN A 101 -15.03 -4.53 -45.79
CA ASN A 101 -15.54 -4.68 -47.15
C ASN A 101 -16.60 -3.59 -47.32
#